data_AF-G7VSM4-F1
#
_entry.id   AF-G7VSM4-F1
#
_cell.length_a   1.000
_cell.length_b   1.000
_cell.length_c   1.000
_cell.angle_alpha   90.00
_cell.angle_beta   90.00
_cell.angle_gamma   90.00
#
_symmetry.space_group_name_H-M   'P 1'
#
loop_
_entity.id
_entity.type
_entity.pdbx_description
1 polymer ?
#
loop_
_entity_poly.entity_id
_entity_poly.type
_entity_poly.pdbx_seq_one_letter_code
_entity_poly.pdbx_strand_id
1 'polypeptide(L)' 'MTYLEIFTDYRLGSETYGEALMIAFRFYILAVGNVLGSPHFTDAERIETLKELDTAFNNVFPNGGVS' A
#
# COMPACT_ATOMS: atom_id res chain seq x y z
N MET A 1 3.09 -9.99 8.25
CA MET A 1 1.91 -9.24 7.79
C MET A 1 2.25 -8.68 6.41
N THR A 2 1.50 -9.08 5.40
CA THR A 2 1.68 -8.68 4.00
C THR A 2 1.09 -7.28 3.76
N TYR A 3 1.45 -6.62 2.66
CA TYR A 3 0.82 -5.34 2.31
C TYR A 3 -0.69 -5.47 2.10
N LEU A 4 -1.15 -6.60 1.56
CA LEU A 4 -2.58 -6.85 1.36
C LEU A 4 -3.35 -6.92 2.69
N GLU A 5 -2.78 -7.58 3.70
CA GLU A 5 -3.36 -7.63 5.05
C GLU A 5 -3.44 -6.23 5.65
N ILE A 6 -2.35 -5.44 5.57
CA ILE A 6 -2.31 -4.07 6.10
C ILE A 6 -3.40 -3.18 5.46
N PHE A 7 -3.49 -3.19 4.13
CA PHE A 7 -4.49 -2.37 3.44
C PHE A 7 -5.91 -2.84 3.72
N THR A 8 -6.13 -4.16 3.81
CA THR A 8 -7.42 -4.74 4.18
C THR A 8 -7.83 -4.31 5.59
N ASP A 9 -6.90 -4.31 6.55
CA ASP A 9 -7.14 -3.84 7.90
C ASP A 9 -7.52 -2.35 7.94
N TYR A 10 -6.83 -1.49 7.18
CA TYR A 10 -7.24 -0.08 7.04
C TYR A 10 -8.65 0.06 6.44
N ARG A 11 -8.99 -0.78 5.46
CA ARG A 11 -10.30 -0.74 4.81
C ARG A 11 -11.43 -1.20 5.74
N LEU A 12 -11.20 -2.23 6.54
CA LEU A 12 -12.17 -2.78 7.49
C LEU A 12 -12.28 -1.95 8.78
N GLY A 13 -11.20 -1.27 9.17
CA GLY A 13 -11.13 -0.47 10.38
C GLY A 13 -11.64 0.97 10.27
N SER A 14 -12.01 1.44 9.08
CA SER A 14 -12.49 2.82 8.89
C SER A 14 -13.99 2.85 8.58
N GLU A 15 -14.69 3.87 9.09
CA GLU A 15 -16.13 4.05 8.86
C GLU A 15 -16.44 4.42 7.39
N THR A 16 -15.53 5.14 6.74
CA THR A 16 -15.70 5.60 5.36
C THR A 16 -14.57 5.14 4.45
N TYR A 17 -14.90 4.96 3.16
CA TYR A 17 -13.91 4.65 2.13
C TYR A 17 -12.84 5.75 2.01
N GLY A 18 -13.25 7.02 2.09
CA GLY A 18 -12.34 8.16 1.97
C GLY A 18 -11.31 8.23 3.12
N GLU A 19 -11.74 7.96 4.35
CA GLU A 19 -10.84 7.87 5.51
C GLU A 19 -9.84 6.71 5.36
N ALA A 20 -10.34 5.51 5.04
CA ALA A 20 -9.50 4.35 4.77
C ALA A 20 -8.45 4.64 3.70
N LEU A 21 -8.88 5.26 2.59
CA LEU A 21 -8.02 5.62 1.48
C LEU A 21 -6.93 6.60 1.91
N MET A 22 -7.27 7.64 2.68
CA MET A 22 -6.28 8.60 3.17
C MET A 22 -5.22 7.96 4.07
N ILE A 23 -5.62 7.08 4.98
CA ILE A 23 -4.70 6.38 5.89
C ILE A 23 -3.81 5.41 5.10
N ALA A 24 -4.42 4.59 4.23
CA ALA A 24 -3.71 3.65 3.38
C ALA A 24 -2.71 4.36 2.45
N PHE A 25 -3.10 5.49 1.85
CA PHE A 25 -2.22 6.26 0.97
C PHE A 25 -1.01 6.85 1.71
N ARG A 26 -1.20 7.31 2.95
CA ARG A 26 -0.06 7.77 3.80
C ARG A 26 0.91 6.62 4.07
N PHE A 27 0.39 5.45 4.44
CA PHE A 27 1.22 4.26 4.63
C PHE A 27 1.94 3.87 3.33
N TYR A 28 1.25 3.89 2.19
CA TYR A 28 1.81 3.58 0.88
C TYR A 28 3.04 4.45 0.57
N ILE A 29 2.94 5.77 0.73
CA ILE A 29 4.07 6.69 0.49
C ILE A 29 5.25 6.39 1.43
N LEU A 30 4.99 6.11 2.71
CA LEU A 30 6.03 5.74 3.67
C LEU A 30 6.71 4.42 3.30
N ALA A 31 5.94 3.41 2.90
CA ALA A 31 6.45 2.12 2.47
C ALA A 31 7.32 2.24 1.22
N VAL A 32 6.90 3.02 0.21
CA VAL A 32 7.72 3.33 -0.97
C VAL A 32 9.04 3.98 -0.55
N GLY A 33 9.00 5.00 0.30
CA GLY A 33 10.21 5.68 0.79
C GLY A 33 11.17 4.73 1.50
N ASN A 34 10.65 3.84 2.35
CA ASN A 34 11.44 2.84 3.08
C ASN A 34 12.09 1.82 2.13
N VAL A 35 11.37 1.34 1.12
CA VAL A 35 11.91 0.37 0.15
C VAL A 35 13.02 1.01 -0.70
N LEU A 36 12.81 2.24 -1.18
CA LEU A 36 13.79 2.95 -2.00
C LEU A 36 15.02 3.40 -1.19
N GLY A 37 14.82 3.82 0.06
CA GLY A 37 15.90 4.28 0.95
C GLY A 37 16.67 3.16 1.65
N SER A 38 16.16 1.93 1.65
CA SER A 38 16.79 0.81 2.34
C SER A 38 18.06 0.34 1.61
N PRO A 39 19.20 0.21 2.33
CA PRO A 39 20.41 -0.39 1.79
C PRO A 39 20.36 -1.93 1.77
N HIS A 40 19.30 -2.54 2.32
CA HIS A 40 19.18 -3.98 2.47
C HIS A 40 18.55 -4.69 1.27
N PHE A 41 17.99 -3.94 0.32
CA PHE A 41 17.44 -4.50 -0.90
C PHE A 41 18.41 -4.33 -2.06
N THR A 42 18.56 -5.39 -2.84
CA THR A 42 19.02 -5.32 -4.23
C THR A 42 17.99 -4.59 -5.09
N ASP A 43 18.39 -4.11 -6.27
CA ASP A 43 17.47 -3.45 -7.19
C ASP A 43 16.31 -4.36 -7.63
N ALA A 44 16.56 -5.67 -7.77
CA ALA A 44 15.51 -6.64 -8.10
C ALA A 44 14.49 -6.78 -6.96
N GLU A 45 14.95 -6.92 -5.72
CA GLU A 45 14.07 -7.02 -4.55
C GLU A 45 13.28 -5.72 -4.31
N ARG A 46 13.88 -4.55 -4.57
CA ARG A 46 13.14 -3.27 -4.55
C ARG A 46 11.99 -3.29 -5.54
N ILE A 47 12.24 -3.68 -6.78
CA ILE A 47 11.22 -3.71 -7.83
C ILE A 47 10.10 -4.69 -7.46
N GLU A 48 10.44 -5.88 -6.97
CA GLU A 48 9.45 -6.87 -6.55
C GLU A 48 8.61 -6.38 -5.37
N THR A 49 9.25 -5.81 -4.34
CA THR A 49 8.56 -5.27 -3.17
C THR A 49 7.62 -4.11 -3.54
N LEU A 50 8.06 -3.21 -4.43
CA LEU A 50 7.22 -2.11 -4.91
C LEU A 50 6.02 -2.60 -5.73
N LYS A 51 6.19 -3.65 -6.54
CA LYS A 51 5.08 -4.29 -7.27
C LYS A 51 4.08 -4.94 -6.34
N GLU A 52 4.54 -5.62 -5.30
CA GLU A 52 3.66 -6.20 -4.28
C GLU A 52 2.85 -5.11 -3.58
N LEU A 53 3.52 -4.04 -3.14
CA LEU A 53 2.90 -2.88 -2.49
C LEU A 53 1.82 -2.24 -3.39
N ASP A 54 2.14 -1.95 -4.65
CA ASP A 54 1.22 -1.34 -5.61
C ASP A 54 0.03 -2.27 -5.94
N THR A 55 0.29 -3.55 -6.14
CA THR A 55 -0.77 -4.54 -6.39
C THR A 55 -1.71 -4.65 -5.19
N ALA A 56 -1.17 -4.73 -3.97
CA ALA A 56 -1.95 -4.82 -2.75
C ALA A 56 -2.81 -3.57 -2.53
N PHE A 57 -2.25 -2.37 -2.74
CA PHE A 57 -2.98 -1.12 -2.61
C PHE A 57 -4.15 -1.06 -3.60
N ASN A 58 -3.90 -1.31 -4.89
CA ASN A 58 -4.92 -1.25 -5.94
C ASN A 58 -5.99 -2.34 -5.81
N ASN A 59 -5.67 -3.49 -5.21
CA ASN A 59 -6.66 -4.53 -4.93
C ASN A 59 -7.68 -4.09 -3.87
N VAL A 60 -7.25 -3.33 -2.87
CA VAL A 60 -8.12 -2.86 -1.78
C VAL A 60 -8.79 -1.52 -2.11
N PHE A 61 -8.06 -0.65 -2.81
CA PHE A 61 -8.47 0.71 -3.17
C PHE A 61 -8.39 0.91 -4.69
N PRO A 62 -9.29 0.30 -5.47
CA PRO A 62 -9.25 0.41 -6.92
C PRO A 62 -9.51 1.86 -7.36
N ASN A 63 -8.70 2.34 -8.33
CA ASN A 63 -8.84 3.66 -8.96
C ASN A 63 -10.19 3.91 -9.68
N GLY A 64 -11.13 2.95 -9.65
CA GLY A 64 -12.48 3.04 -10.20
C GLY A 64 -13.61 3.16 -9.17
N GLY A 65 -13.30 3.44 -7.89
CA GLY A 65 -14.29 3.58 -6.82
C GLY A 65 -14.92 4.97 -6.65
N VAL A 66 -14.69 5.90 -7.58
CA VAL A 66 -15.51 7.11 -7.71
C VAL A 66 -16.60 6.76 -8.71
N SER A 67 -17.80 6.51 -8.18
CA SER A 67 -19.04 6.28 -8.94
C SER A 67 -19.29 7.33 -10.02
#